data_AF-W4L4E0-F1
#
_entry.id   AF-W4L4E0-F1
#
_cell.length_a   1.000
_cell.length_b   1.000
_cell.length_c   1.000
_cell.angle_alpha   90.00
_cell.angle_beta   90.00
_cell.angle_gamma   90.00
#
_symmetry.space_group_name_H-M   'P 1'
#
loop_
_entity.id
_entity.type
_entity.pdbx_description
1 polymer ?
#
loop_
_entity_poly.entity_id
_entity_poly.type
_entity_poly.pdbx_seq_one_letter_code
_entity_poly.pdbx_strand_id
1 'polypeptide(L)' 'MTEPLADDALCARGLALLEEQLGPVETLRFLALLSRQPFDYQRWRQQHFAGMSLAELLMQVQEGSLQS' A
#
# COMPACT_ATOMS: atom_id res chain seq x y z
N MET A 1 -11.82 17.69 -6.81
CA MET A 1 -12.22 17.04 -8.07
C MET A 1 -11.34 15.82 -8.20
N THR A 2 -11.86 14.62 -7.92
CA THR A 2 -11.08 13.38 -8.03
C THR A 2 -10.87 13.13 -9.51
N GLU A 3 -9.64 13.24 -9.97
CA GLU A 3 -9.31 12.99 -11.37
C GLU A 3 -9.34 11.46 -11.57
N PRO A 4 -10.34 10.89 -12.24
CA PRO A 4 -10.47 9.43 -12.40
C PRO A 4 -9.21 8.80 -13.01
N LEU A 5 -8.51 9.57 -13.86
CA LEU A 5 -7.21 9.24 -14.43
C LEU A 5 -6.12 8.95 -13.37
N ALA A 6 -6.16 9.63 -12.23
CA ALA A 6 -5.22 9.42 -11.14
C ALA A 6 -5.54 8.14 -10.36
N ASP A 7 -6.82 7.84 -10.14
CA ASP A 7 -7.27 6.62 -9.46
C ASP A 7 -6.99 5.39 -10.32
N ASP A 8 -7.26 5.45 -11.63
CA ASP A 8 -6.94 4.40 -12.60
C ASP A 8 -5.42 4.15 -12.69
N ALA A 9 -4.62 5.21 -12.75
CA ALA A 9 -3.16 5.10 -12.77
C ALA A 9 -2.61 4.50 -11.47
N LEU A 10 -3.19 4.86 -10.32
CA LEU A 10 -2.82 4.27 -9.03
C LEU A 10 -3.16 2.78 -8.98
N CYS A 11 -4.34 2.39 -9.46
CA CYS A 11 -4.75 0.99 -9.56
C CYS A 11 -3.83 0.20 -10.49
N ALA A 12 -3.53 0.72 -11.68
CA ALA A 12 -2.66 0.08 -12.66
C ALA A 12 -1.26 -0.15 -12.08
N ARG A 13 -0.70 0.85 -11.40
CA ARG A 13 0.61 0.74 -10.75
C ARG A 13 0.61 -0.26 -9.59
N GLY A 14 -0.46 -0.29 -8.79
CA GLY A 14 -0.63 -1.27 -7.72
C GLY A 14 -0.72 -2.71 -8.24
N LEU A 15 -1.47 -2.93 -9.32
CA LEU A 15 -1.59 -4.23 -9.98
C LEU A 15 -0.24 -4.70 -10.54
N ALA A 16 0.49 -3.83 -11.22
CA ALA A 16 1.81 -4.16 -11.77
C ALA A 16 2.78 -4.62 -10.67
N LEU A 17 2.83 -3.92 -9.54
CA LEU A 17 3.65 -4.31 -8.38
C LEU A 17 3.24 -5.65 -7.79
N LEU A 18 1.93 -5.93 -7.69
CA LEU A 18 1.45 -7.21 -7.19
C LEU A 18 1.83 -8.35 -8.12
N GLU A 19 1.62 -8.20 -9.44
CA GLU A 19 2.00 -9.21 -10.43
C GLU A 19 3.50 -9.46 -10.47
N GLU A 20 4.34 -8.43 -10.31
CA GLU A 20 5.80 -8.58 -10.27
C GLU A 20 6.26 -9.42 -9.06
N GLN A 21 5.61 -9.26 -7.90
CA GLN A 21 6.03 -9.90 -6.66
C GLN A 21 5.37 -11.27 -6.42
N LEU A 22 4.12 -11.44 -6.81
CA LEU A 22 3.31 -12.64 -6.53
C LEU A 22 3.08 -13.51 -7.77
N GLY A 23 3.22 -12.94 -8.96
CA GLY A 23 2.76 -13.56 -10.20
C GLY A 23 1.25 -13.43 -10.42
N PRO A 24 0.78 -13.63 -11.66
CA PRO A 24 -0.59 -13.30 -12.06
C PRO A 24 -1.67 -14.13 -11.32
N VAL A 25 -1.40 -15.40 -11.03
CA VAL A 25 -2.36 -16.29 -10.37
C VAL A 25 -2.59 -15.89 -8.90
N GLU A 26 -1.51 -15.64 -8.15
CA GLU A 26 -1.63 -15.26 -6.74
C GLU A 26 -2.13 -13.82 -6.59
N THR A 27 -1.80 -12.90 -7.52
CA THR A 27 -2.39 -11.56 -7.57
C THR A 27 -3.90 -11.62 -7.72
N LEU A 28 -4.42 -12.40 -8.68
CA LEU A 28 -5.88 -12.55 -8.86
C LEU A 28 -6.55 -13.14 -7.62
N ARG A 29 -5.93 -14.15 -6.99
CA ARG A 29 -6.43 -14.74 -5.75
C ARG A 29 -6.45 -13.73 -4.60
N PHE A 30 -5.42 -12.90 -4.46
CA PHE A 30 -5.35 -11.84 -3.47
C PHE A 30 -6.47 -10.80 -3.65
N LEU A 31 -6.68 -10.32 -4.87
CA LEU A 31 -7.77 -9.38 -5.18
C LEU A 31 -9.15 -10.00 -4.93
N ALA A 32 -9.32 -11.29 -5.25
CA ALA A 32 -10.55 -12.02 -4.96
C ALA A 32 -10.80 -12.15 -3.44
N LEU A 33 -9.76 -12.26 -2.61
CA LEU A 33 -9.91 -12.27 -1.15
C LEU A 33 -10.26 -10.87 -0.61
N LEU A 34 -9.58 -9.84 -1.10
CA LEU A 34 -9.86 -8.43 -0.73
C LEU A 34 -11.28 -7.98 -1.09
N SER A 35 -11.83 -8.45 -2.22
CA SER A 35 -13.18 -8.06 -2.65
C SER A 35 -14.30 -8.77 -1.88
N ARG A 36 -14.02 -9.93 -1.26
CA ARG A 36 -15.04 -10.71 -0.52
C ARG A 36 -15.35 -10.15 0.85
N GLN A 37 -14.44 -9.41 1.46
CA GLN A 37 -14.62 -8.84 2.80
C GLN A 37 -14.01 -7.44 2.86
N PRO A 38 -14.65 -6.47 3.52
CA PRO A 38 -14.05 -5.17 3.74
C PRO A 38 -12.73 -5.33 4.49
N PHE A 39 -11.62 -5.02 3.82
CA PHE A 39 -10.30 -5.06 4.41
C PHE A 39 -10.04 -3.76 5.17
N ASP A 40 -9.96 -3.85 6.50
CA ASP A 40 -9.64 -2.71 7.36
C ASP A 40 -8.12 -2.47 7.37
N TYR A 41 -7.67 -1.63 6.43
CA TYR A 41 -6.27 -1.24 6.33
C TYR A 41 -5.75 -0.57 7.62
N GLN A 42 -6.58 0.20 8.31
CA GLN A 42 -6.15 0.88 9.54
C GLN A 42 -5.89 -0.13 10.66
N ARG A 43 -6.78 -1.11 10.84
CA ARG A 43 -6.60 -2.19 11.81
C ARG A 43 -5.41 -3.07 11.45
N TRP A 44 -5.27 -3.49 10.20
CA TRP A 44 -4.11 -4.27 9.75
C TRP A 44 -2.81 -3.50 9.99
N ARG A 45 -2.77 -2.22 9.62
CA ARG A 45 -1.59 -1.37 9.83
C ARG A 45 -1.27 -1.24 11.31
N GLN A 46 -2.26 -1.04 12.17
CA GLN A 46 -2.04 -1.01 13.62
C GLN A 46 -1.51 -2.35 14.13
N GLN A 47 -2.09 -3.49 13.74
CA GLN A 47 -1.65 -4.79 14.23
C GLN A 47 -0.23 -5.16 13.80
N HIS A 48 0.17 -4.77 12.59
CA HIS A 48 1.47 -5.14 12.03
C HIS A 48 2.56 -4.07 12.21
N PHE A 49 2.17 -2.81 12.44
CA PHE A 49 3.08 -1.66 12.55
C PHE A 49 2.86 -0.80 13.80
N ALA A 50 2.09 -1.24 14.81
CA ALA A 50 1.87 -0.49 16.07
C ALA A 50 3.16 -0.12 16.82
N GLY A 51 4.28 -0.81 16.57
CA GLY A 51 5.58 -0.48 17.12
C GLY A 51 6.39 0.55 16.32
N MET A 52 5.87 1.02 15.19
CA MET A 52 6.42 2.14 14.42
C MET A 52 5.36 3.24 14.38
N SER A 53 5.50 4.20 15.27
CA SER A 53 4.65 5.38 15.25
C SER A 53 4.79 6.08 13.89
N LEU A 54 3.70 6.69 13.40
CA LEU A 54 3.78 7.58 12.22
C LEU A 54 4.84 8.67 12.43
N ALA A 55 5.11 9.05 13.68
CA ALA A 55 6.17 9.96 14.07
C ALA A 55 7.58 9.42 13.78
N GLU A 56 7.85 8.13 13.99
CA GLU A 56 9.16 7.50 13.69
C GLU A 56 9.39 7.38 12.18
N LEU A 57 8.36 7.04 11.40
CA LEU A 57 8.43 7.03 9.93
C LEU A 57 8.68 8.43 9.37
N LEU A 58 8.10 9.48 9.97
CA LEU A 58 8.33 10.86 9.55
C LEU A 58 9.72 11.37 9.99
N MET A 59 10.25 10.94 11.15
CA MET A 59 11.63 11.27 11.55
C MET A 59 12.67 10.71 10.58
N GLN A 60 12.54 9.45 10.14
CA GLN A 60 13.48 8.87 9.18
C GLN A 60 13.46 9.57 7.81
N VAL A 61 12.30 10.05 7.37
CA VAL A 61 12.18 10.82 6.12
C VAL A 61 12.85 12.20 6.24
N GLN A 62 12.83 12.83 7.43
CA GLN A 62 13.50 14.11 7.65
C GLN A 62 15.03 13.97 7.76
N GLU A 63 15.55 12.91 8.36
CA GLU A 63 17.00 12.68 8.49
C GLU A 63 17.67 12.34 7.15
N GLY A 64 16.97 11.69 6.22
CA GLY A 64 17.47 11.42 4.86
C GLY A 64 17.56 12.65 3.96
N SER A 65 16.88 13.76 4.31
CA SER A 65 16.90 15.00 3.53
C SER A 65 17.98 16.00 3.95
N LEU A 66 18.75 15.70 5.00
CA LEU A 66 19.82 16.55 5.54
C LEU A 66 21.24 16.05 5.19
N GLN A 67 21.36 14.98 4.40
CA GLN A 67 22.65 14.43 3.92
C GLN A 67 22.84 14.52 2.39
N SER A 68 22.05 15.35 1.68
CA SER A 68 22.29 15.69 0.26
C SER A 68 22.71 17.13 0.09
#